data_AF-A0A0Q5C0J5-F1
#
_entry.id   AF-A0A0Q5C0J5-F1
#
_cell.length_a   1.000
_cell.length_b   1.000
_cell.length_c   1.000
_cell.angle_alpha   90.00
_cell.angle_beta   90.00
_cell.angle_gamma   90.00
#
_symmetry.space_group_name_H-M   'P 1'
#
loop_
_entity.id
_entity.type
_entity.pdbx_description
1 polymer ?
#
loop_
_entity_poly.entity_id
_entity_poly.type
_entity_poly.pdbx_seq_one_letter_code
_entity_poly.pdbx_strand_id
1 'polypeptide(L)'
;MDVFRFSEYSADFVLDRDAEGRSILTTEETFVAEFPSNQNRGMQRAIPLEFEGRPTDVDLVSVTDGDGAPRPVDTESEDGFLIVTSAADDYVSGSQTYVFTYTQRNVTLPASGTSSGEDEFYWDANGTAWRQPFDGYRIRVELGPGLAEAATGTASCYRGVAGSTDGCVLDEADGVVTASGSDLAAGENVTIAVGFAPGTFTPRDDSYFAAAWGWVQLIGLAASLVLLVLAARRRATVLKDAPGRPTIIAEYEPPVQGLFLSAQLRSKTTRAAAAALVDSAVRRFARIEEVEGRKGKPSFLLRVLDPAEVSLRRAGRPRPLAVDEQRFRDIAFGPSPAPGTVRDLAEKDKAFGKEVTALLSTLPKRAEEEGLRRPGTVRGSVWLILATVVAVIVAVVGGAGLLAASLGGALPFVLVLVAIAIGALVCVLLAKVPVMAAGAELRDHLRGLELYLKLAEADRFAVLQSPEGAQRRMLGPVEVVEVTERLLPWAVLLGLESEWATALSVAYEQAGEDPVWYSGSSGFQAAAFASSVSSFSSSASSFVGSSTSSSSGGAGGGGSSGGGGGGGGGGGV
;
A
#
# COMPACT_ATOMS: atom_id res chain seq x y z
N MET A 1 -32.29 29.32 -5.63
CA MET A 1 -33.07 30.57 -5.54
C MET A 1 -33.51 30.62 -4.09
N ASP A 2 -32.73 31.27 -3.23
CA ASP A 2 -33.02 31.47 -1.80
C ASP A 2 -33.10 32.97 -1.57
N VAL A 3 -34.18 33.57 -2.05
CA VAL A 3 -34.34 35.03 -2.12
C VAL A 3 -35.07 35.48 -0.87
N PHE A 4 -34.36 35.48 0.25
CA PHE A 4 -34.79 36.09 1.50
C PHE A 4 -33.69 37.02 2.02
N ARG A 5 -34.03 37.81 3.03
CA ARG A 5 -33.10 38.73 3.71
C ARG A 5 -33.24 38.59 5.21
N PHE A 6 -32.24 39.06 5.93
CA PHE A 6 -32.35 39.22 7.38
C PHE A 6 -32.68 40.68 7.69
N SER A 7 -33.75 40.92 8.43
CA SER A 7 -34.09 42.28 8.86
C SER A 7 -33.18 42.78 9.98
N GLU A 8 -32.68 41.86 10.81
CA GLU A 8 -31.76 42.17 11.90
C GLU A 8 -30.81 40.99 12.11
N TYR A 9 -29.55 41.31 12.42
CA TYR A 9 -28.56 40.37 12.93
C TYR A 9 -27.89 40.95 14.18
N SER A 10 -27.95 40.23 15.29
CA SER A 10 -27.18 40.58 16.47
C SER A 10 -26.29 39.44 16.93
N ALA A 11 -25.12 39.79 17.45
CA ALA A 11 -24.19 38.83 18.03
C ALA A 11 -23.63 39.35 19.35
N ASP A 12 -23.81 38.58 20.41
CA ASP A 12 -23.27 38.81 21.73
C ASP A 12 -22.14 37.81 21.99
N PHE A 13 -20.92 38.32 22.03
CA PHE A 13 -19.69 37.59 22.26
C PHE A 13 -19.20 37.87 23.68
N VAL A 14 -19.30 36.90 24.58
CA VAL A 14 -18.71 37.00 25.92
C VAL A 14 -17.36 36.31 25.91
N LEU A 15 -16.29 37.10 25.88
CA LEU A 15 -14.91 36.63 25.88
C LEU A 15 -14.42 36.48 27.32
N ASP A 16 -13.90 35.30 27.67
CA ASP A 16 -13.37 35.01 29.00
C ASP A 16 -12.13 34.08 28.93
N ARG A 17 -11.64 33.64 30.09
CA ARG A 17 -10.54 32.71 30.25
C ARG A 17 -10.93 31.52 31.12
N ASP A 18 -10.41 30.34 30.77
CA ASP A 18 -10.53 29.15 31.62
C ASP A 18 -9.53 29.16 32.78
N ALA A 19 -9.57 28.10 33.62
CA ALA A 19 -8.69 27.95 34.77
C ALA A 19 -7.19 27.89 34.39
N GLU A 20 -6.89 27.52 33.15
CA GLU A 20 -5.55 27.48 32.58
C GLU A 20 -5.18 28.79 31.84
N GLY A 21 -6.06 29.79 31.84
CA GLY A 21 -5.88 31.09 31.20
C GLY A 21 -6.08 31.08 29.69
N ARG A 22 -6.66 30.03 29.10
CA ARG A 22 -6.97 29.94 27.66
C ARG A 22 -8.28 30.66 27.36
N SER A 23 -8.40 31.26 26.18
CA SER A 23 -9.62 31.98 25.79
C SER A 23 -10.81 31.03 25.65
N ILE A 24 -11.95 31.46 26.20
CA ILE A 24 -13.28 30.90 25.98
C ILE A 24 -14.16 32.01 25.41
N LEU A 25 -14.96 31.69 24.41
CA LEU A 25 -16.00 32.56 23.86
C LEU A 25 -17.35 31.91 24.09
N THR A 26 -18.28 32.61 24.73
CA THR A 26 -19.71 32.26 24.67
C THR A 26 -20.35 33.18 23.65
N THR A 27 -20.96 32.57 22.63
CA THR A 27 -21.58 33.28 21.52
C THR A 27 -23.08 33.08 21.56
N GLU A 28 -23.81 34.18 21.50
CA GLU A 28 -25.25 34.20 21.23
C GLU A 28 -25.51 35.02 19.96
N GLU A 29 -25.92 34.37 18.88
CA GLU A 29 -26.25 35.03 17.61
C GLU A 29 -27.75 34.97 17.35
N THR A 30 -28.36 36.13 17.12
CA THR A 30 -29.78 36.25 16.76
C THR A 30 -29.91 36.67 15.30
N PHE A 31 -30.66 35.89 14.54
CA PHE A 31 -31.01 36.13 13.15
C PHE A 31 -32.51 36.32 13.00
N VAL A 32 -32.95 37.43 12.41
CA VAL A 32 -34.37 37.66 12.08
C VAL A 32 -34.56 37.54 10.57
N ALA A 33 -34.98 36.35 10.11
CA ALA A 33 -35.14 36.02 8.70
C ALA A 33 -36.53 36.40 8.18
N GLU A 34 -36.61 37.06 7.02
CA GLU A 34 -37.86 37.42 6.37
C GLU A 34 -38.16 36.46 5.21
N PHE A 35 -38.83 35.35 5.51
CA PHE A 35 -39.05 34.29 4.51
C PHE A 35 -40.25 34.55 3.60
N PRO A 36 -40.09 34.39 2.28
CA PRO A 36 -41.21 34.35 1.34
C PRO A 36 -42.02 33.07 1.52
N SER A 37 -43.29 33.11 1.10
CA SER A 37 -44.20 31.97 1.21
C SER A 37 -43.74 30.76 0.38
N ASN A 38 -43.77 29.57 0.97
CA ASN A 38 -43.51 28.27 0.31
C ASN A 38 -42.09 28.11 -0.28
N GLN A 39 -41.08 28.74 0.32
CA GLN A 39 -39.70 28.66 -0.18
C GLN A 39 -38.72 28.04 0.82
N ASN A 40 -38.78 28.43 2.09
CA ASN A 40 -37.84 28.00 3.12
C ASN A 40 -38.54 27.29 4.27
N ARG A 41 -37.89 26.27 4.82
CA ARG A 41 -38.30 25.52 6.03
C ARG A 41 -37.55 26.02 7.26
N GLY A 42 -36.43 26.70 7.07
CA GLY A 42 -35.66 27.31 8.14
C GLY A 42 -34.32 27.88 7.64
N MET A 43 -33.31 27.86 8.51
CA MET A 43 -31.96 28.32 8.17
C MET A 43 -30.87 27.37 8.68
N GLN A 44 -29.70 27.50 8.08
CA GLN A 44 -28.45 26.86 8.51
C GLN A 44 -27.39 27.91 8.86
N ARG A 45 -26.59 27.63 9.88
CA ARG A 45 -25.45 28.44 10.34
C ARG A 45 -24.18 27.59 10.31
N ALA A 46 -23.13 28.06 9.64
CA ALA A 46 -21.84 27.38 9.55
C ALA A 46 -20.82 27.96 10.53
N ILE A 47 -20.55 27.27 11.63
CA ILE A 47 -19.66 27.73 12.70
C ILE A 47 -18.25 27.13 12.48
N PRO A 48 -17.19 27.94 12.38
CA PRO A 48 -15.83 27.43 12.15
C PRO A 48 -15.32 26.56 13.31
N LEU A 49 -14.82 25.37 12.99
CA LEU A 49 -14.22 24.41 13.92
C LEU A 49 -12.74 24.68 14.19
N GLU A 50 -12.11 25.56 13.41
CA GLU A 50 -10.71 25.95 13.57
C GLU A 50 -10.51 27.45 13.36
N PHE A 51 -9.48 28.00 14.01
CA PHE A 51 -9.01 29.36 13.87
C PHE A 51 -7.48 29.38 13.85
N GLU A 52 -6.89 29.88 12.76
CA GLU A 52 -5.43 29.91 12.54
C GLU A 52 -4.78 28.53 12.76
N GLY A 53 -5.43 27.47 12.25
CA GLY A 53 -4.98 26.07 12.36
C GLY A 53 -5.15 25.44 13.74
N ARG A 54 -5.82 26.12 14.69
CA ARG A 54 -6.10 25.61 16.02
C ARG A 54 -7.59 25.27 16.17
N PRO A 55 -7.95 24.13 16.74
CA PRO A 55 -9.36 23.78 16.94
C PRO A 55 -10.02 24.75 17.92
N THR A 56 -11.24 25.19 17.57
CA THR A 56 -12.05 26.07 18.41
C THR A 56 -12.93 25.29 19.40
N ASP A 57 -12.89 23.95 19.38
CA ASP A 57 -13.62 23.07 20.29
C ASP A 57 -15.10 23.49 20.46
N VAL A 58 -15.79 23.75 19.34
CA VAL A 58 -17.17 24.25 19.32
C VAL A 58 -18.11 23.30 20.07
N ASP A 59 -18.88 23.84 21.01
CA ASP A 59 -19.93 23.13 21.73
C ASP A 59 -21.27 23.88 21.57
N LEU A 60 -22.21 23.28 20.83
CA LEU A 60 -23.53 23.87 20.60
C LEU A 60 -24.39 23.71 21.85
N VAL A 61 -24.79 24.83 22.45
CA VAL A 61 -25.58 24.87 23.68
C VAL A 61 -27.07 24.78 23.37
N SER A 62 -27.58 25.63 22.48
CA SER A 62 -29.00 25.65 22.12
C SER A 62 -29.31 26.39 20.82
N VAL A 63 -30.45 26.07 20.22
CA VAL A 63 -31.10 26.92 19.21
C VAL A 63 -32.53 27.19 19.64
N THR A 64 -32.91 28.46 19.74
CA THR A 64 -34.23 28.91 20.20
C THR A 64 -34.85 29.94 19.25
N ASP A 65 -36.12 30.27 19.44
CA ASP A 65 -36.75 31.44 18.83
C ASP A 65 -36.59 32.71 19.69
N GLY A 66 -37.20 33.83 19.26
CA GLY A 66 -37.11 35.11 19.96
C GLY A 66 -37.80 35.15 21.32
N ASP A 67 -38.67 34.17 21.63
CA ASP A 67 -39.34 34.02 22.94
C ASP A 67 -38.61 32.99 23.83
N GLY A 68 -37.49 32.43 23.36
CA GLY A 68 -36.68 31.43 24.06
C GLY A 68 -37.22 30.00 23.96
N ALA A 69 -38.20 29.73 23.08
CA ALA A 69 -38.69 28.37 22.87
C ALA A 69 -37.70 27.58 22.00
N PRO A 70 -37.41 26.30 22.32
CA PRO A 70 -36.43 25.50 21.59
C PRO A 70 -36.91 25.20 20.17
N ARG A 71 -35.99 25.25 19.22
CA ARG A 71 -36.21 24.87 17.82
C ARG A 71 -35.61 23.49 17.50
N PRO A 72 -36.13 22.76 16.50
CA PRO A 72 -35.49 21.55 15.99
C PRO A 72 -34.08 21.86 15.49
N VAL A 73 -33.13 20.97 15.78
CA VAL A 73 -31.72 21.13 15.40
C VAL A 73 -31.21 19.84 14.80
N ASP A 74 -30.49 19.98 13.69
CA ASP A 74 -29.64 18.96 13.09
C ASP A 74 -28.23 19.53 12.91
N THR A 75 -27.20 18.73 13.15
CA THR A 75 -25.80 19.17 13.10
C THR A 75 -24.95 18.24 12.25
N GLU A 76 -24.15 18.81 11.35
CA GLU A 76 -23.19 18.09 10.52
C GLU A 76 -21.82 18.79 10.57
N SER A 77 -20.74 18.02 10.48
CA SER A 77 -19.38 18.57 10.38
C SER A 77 -18.86 18.36 8.96
N GLU A 78 -18.65 19.45 8.23
CA GLU A 78 -18.22 19.44 6.82
C GLU A 78 -17.23 20.58 6.58
N ASP A 79 -16.16 20.31 5.82
CA ASP A 79 -15.18 21.31 5.36
C ASP A 79 -14.64 22.27 6.44
N GLY A 80 -14.46 21.80 7.67
CA GLY A 80 -13.94 22.60 8.80
C GLY A 80 -15.00 23.46 9.51
N PHE A 81 -16.28 23.24 9.24
CA PHE A 81 -17.41 23.91 9.88
C PHE A 81 -18.34 22.92 10.58
N LEU A 82 -18.95 23.36 11.69
CA LEU A 82 -20.15 22.78 12.25
C LEU A 82 -21.35 23.47 11.60
N ILE A 83 -22.05 22.74 10.73
CA ILE A 83 -23.29 23.20 10.10
C ILE A 83 -24.44 22.90 11.06
N VAL A 84 -25.06 23.93 11.59
CA VAL A 84 -26.23 23.85 12.47
C VAL A 84 -27.46 24.22 11.67
N THR A 85 -28.32 23.26 11.40
CA THR A 85 -29.57 23.43 10.66
C THR A 85 -30.75 23.44 11.62
N SER A 86 -31.56 24.50 11.57
CA SER A 86 -32.83 24.58 12.29
C SER A 86 -33.97 24.79 11.32
N ALA A 87 -34.76 23.74 11.10
CA ALA A 87 -35.86 23.69 10.13
C ALA A 87 -37.14 23.10 10.71
N ALA A 88 -38.29 23.57 10.24
CA ALA A 88 -39.58 22.95 10.48
C ALA A 88 -39.84 21.80 9.47
N ASP A 89 -40.83 20.95 9.79
CA ASP A 89 -41.26 19.87 8.88
C ASP A 89 -41.85 20.40 7.56
N ASP A 90 -42.51 21.57 7.64
CA ASP A 90 -43.16 22.28 6.52
C ASP A 90 -42.51 23.66 6.27
N TYR A 91 -42.89 24.31 5.16
CA TYR A 91 -42.44 25.66 4.85
C TYR A 91 -42.90 26.68 5.88
N VAL A 92 -41.99 27.57 6.28
CA VAL A 92 -42.24 28.73 7.13
C VAL A 92 -42.27 30.00 6.28
N SER A 93 -42.94 31.04 6.77
CA SER A 93 -43.08 32.32 6.05
C SER A 93 -43.19 33.49 7.02
N GLY A 94 -42.89 34.69 6.51
CA GLY A 94 -42.81 35.90 7.31
C GLY A 94 -41.56 35.94 8.19
N SER A 95 -41.59 36.82 9.19
CA SER A 95 -40.49 37.03 10.12
C SER A 95 -40.31 35.81 11.02
N GLN A 96 -39.08 35.26 11.04
CA GLN A 96 -38.70 34.11 11.85
C GLN A 96 -37.38 34.41 12.57
N THR A 97 -37.40 34.31 13.90
CA THR A 97 -36.20 34.54 14.73
C THR A 97 -35.52 33.23 15.08
N TYR A 98 -34.19 33.20 14.97
CA TYR A 98 -33.32 32.10 15.34
C TYR A 98 -32.21 32.62 16.23
N VAL A 99 -32.09 32.05 17.44
CA VAL A 99 -31.05 32.39 18.42
C VAL A 99 -30.15 31.17 18.60
N PHE A 100 -28.91 31.27 18.15
CA PHE A 100 -27.89 30.22 18.29
C PHE A 100 -26.99 30.55 19.48
N THR A 101 -26.90 29.63 20.44
CA THR A 101 -26.01 29.74 21.58
C THR A 101 -24.98 28.62 21.51
N TYR A 102 -23.69 28.96 21.53
CA TYR A 102 -22.60 27.99 21.51
C TYR A 102 -21.36 28.53 22.20
N THR A 103 -20.45 27.64 22.57
CA THR A 103 -19.15 28.01 23.15
C THR A 103 -18.00 27.60 22.25
N GLN A 104 -16.92 28.37 22.30
CA GLN A 104 -15.67 28.10 21.58
C GLN A 104 -14.47 28.35 22.50
N ARG A 105 -13.33 27.78 22.15
CA ARG A 105 -12.03 27.92 22.82
C ARG A 105 -10.98 28.39 21.83
N ASN A 106 -9.85 28.86 22.35
CA ASN A 106 -8.68 29.23 21.53
C ASN A 106 -9.00 30.32 20.49
N VAL A 107 -9.88 31.27 20.82
CA VAL A 107 -10.40 32.32 19.92
C VAL A 107 -9.52 33.58 19.87
N THR A 108 -8.30 33.50 20.39
CA THR A 108 -7.38 34.64 20.52
C THR A 108 -6.01 34.33 19.91
N LEU A 109 -5.39 35.35 19.34
CA LEU A 109 -4.04 35.31 18.80
C LEU A 109 -3.04 35.76 19.88
N PRO A 110 -1.94 35.03 20.12
CA PRO A 110 -0.90 35.50 21.02
C PRO A 110 -0.06 36.60 20.36
N ALA A 111 0.51 37.49 21.17
CA ALA A 111 1.39 38.59 20.76
C ALA A 111 2.51 38.20 19.79
N SER A 112 3.03 36.98 19.89
CA SER A 112 4.07 36.48 18.98
C SER A 112 3.59 36.26 17.54
N GLY A 113 2.28 36.14 17.34
CA GLY A 113 1.62 35.89 16.05
C GLY A 113 0.96 37.13 15.44
N THR A 114 0.93 38.26 16.15
CA THR A 114 0.28 39.50 15.70
C THR A 114 1.32 40.52 15.26
N SER A 115 0.92 41.44 14.37
CA SER A 115 1.81 42.53 13.92
C SER A 115 1.91 43.67 14.94
N SER A 116 0.91 43.79 15.82
CA SER A 116 0.86 44.74 16.93
C SER A 116 1.78 44.35 18.08
N GLY A 117 2.13 43.06 18.21
CA GLY A 117 2.83 42.54 19.37
C GLY A 117 1.94 42.48 20.62
N GLU A 118 0.62 42.49 20.44
CA GLU A 118 -0.42 42.37 21.47
C GLU A 118 -1.12 41.02 21.36
N ASP A 119 -1.62 40.48 22.47
CA ASP A 119 -2.60 39.40 22.36
C ASP A 119 -3.88 39.99 21.75
N GLU A 120 -4.52 39.30 20.81
CA GLU A 120 -5.60 39.89 20.01
C GLU A 120 -6.80 38.95 19.91
N PHE A 121 -7.99 39.46 20.20
CA PHE A 121 -9.25 38.86 19.79
C PHE A 121 -9.61 39.46 18.43
N TYR A 122 -9.53 38.66 17.37
CA TYR A 122 -9.82 39.09 15.99
C TYR A 122 -10.90 38.17 15.41
N TRP A 123 -12.14 38.65 15.35
CA TRP A 123 -13.30 37.78 15.15
C TRP A 123 -14.27 38.30 14.12
N ASP A 124 -14.60 37.44 13.15
CA ASP A 124 -15.65 37.68 12.16
C ASP A 124 -17.00 37.37 12.80
N ALA A 125 -17.94 38.30 12.76
CA ALA A 125 -19.24 38.08 13.37
C ALA A 125 -20.09 37.13 12.51
N ASN A 126 -20.58 37.59 11.36
CA ASN A 126 -21.47 36.81 10.52
C ASN A 126 -20.73 35.89 9.54
N GLY A 127 -19.56 36.31 9.05
CA GLY A 127 -18.78 35.61 8.04
C GLY A 127 -19.11 35.99 6.59
N THR A 128 -18.24 35.61 5.66
CA THR A 128 -18.30 36.08 4.26
C THR A 128 -19.05 35.15 3.31
N ALA A 129 -19.53 33.98 3.75
CA ALA A 129 -20.23 33.05 2.87
C ALA A 129 -21.75 33.24 2.80
N TRP A 130 -22.30 34.22 3.52
CA TRP A 130 -23.73 34.54 3.45
C TRP A 130 -24.14 35.02 2.06
N ARG A 131 -25.17 34.39 1.49
CA ARG A 131 -25.78 34.83 0.22
C ARG A 131 -26.91 35.83 0.42
N GLN A 132 -27.38 35.97 1.66
CA GLN A 132 -28.45 36.87 2.05
C GLN A 132 -27.86 38.17 2.63
N PRO A 133 -28.46 39.33 2.34
CA PRO A 133 -28.10 40.58 2.98
C PRO A 133 -28.74 40.72 4.38
N PHE A 134 -28.18 41.62 5.18
CA PHE A 134 -28.68 42.03 6.49
C PHE A 134 -29.02 43.52 6.49
N ASP A 135 -30.27 43.88 6.79
CA ASP A 135 -30.68 45.29 6.80
C ASP A 135 -30.04 46.05 7.97
N GLY A 136 -29.96 45.43 9.15
CA GLY A 136 -29.37 45.98 10.36
C GLY A 136 -28.45 44.96 11.04
N TYR A 137 -27.36 45.45 11.63
CA TYR A 137 -26.51 44.61 12.48
C TYR A 137 -26.06 45.31 13.77
N ARG A 138 -25.92 44.50 14.84
CA ARG A 138 -25.35 44.92 16.11
C ARG A 138 -24.49 43.80 16.71
N ILE A 139 -23.20 44.06 16.90
CA ILE A 139 -22.26 43.08 17.43
C ILE A 139 -21.69 43.64 18.72
N ARG A 140 -21.73 42.85 19.79
CA ARG A 140 -21.28 43.24 21.12
C ARG A 140 -20.23 42.23 21.60
N VAL A 141 -19.07 42.72 21.99
CA VAL A 141 -18.02 41.92 22.65
C VAL A 141 -17.95 42.36 24.10
N GLU A 142 -18.39 41.50 25.01
CA GLU A 142 -18.28 41.67 26.44
C GLU A 142 -16.98 41.04 26.94
N LEU A 143 -16.16 41.83 27.63
CA LEU A 143 -14.92 41.37 28.22
C LEU A 143 -15.19 40.84 29.63
N GLY A 144 -14.92 39.56 29.83
CA GLY A 144 -15.04 38.89 31.11
C GLY A 144 -14.13 39.46 32.21
N PRO A 145 -14.28 38.98 33.46
CA PRO A 145 -13.60 39.53 34.61
C PRO A 145 -12.07 39.66 34.43
N GLY A 146 -11.55 40.87 34.62
CA GLY A 146 -10.12 41.17 34.52
C GLY A 146 -9.56 41.25 33.09
N LEU A 147 -10.37 41.03 32.05
CA LEU A 147 -9.95 41.26 30.66
C LEU A 147 -10.04 42.74 30.28
N ALA A 148 -11.04 43.47 30.79
CA ALA A 148 -11.15 44.92 30.56
C ALA A 148 -9.92 45.70 31.10
N GLU A 149 -9.30 45.24 32.19
CA GLU A 149 -8.06 45.83 32.72
C GLU A 149 -6.82 45.46 31.90
N ALA A 150 -6.87 44.31 31.21
CA ALA A 150 -5.78 43.81 30.38
C ALA A 150 -5.86 44.33 28.93
N ALA A 151 -7.01 44.87 28.51
CA ALA A 151 -7.20 45.50 27.21
C ALA A 151 -6.29 46.73 27.09
N THR A 152 -5.62 46.89 25.94
CA THR A 152 -4.67 47.99 25.72
C THR A 152 -5.34 49.26 25.20
N GLY A 153 -6.66 49.23 25.01
CA GLY A 153 -7.44 50.32 24.41
C GLY A 153 -7.31 50.37 22.88
N THR A 154 -6.76 49.32 22.26
CA THR A 154 -6.78 49.13 20.81
C THR A 154 -8.00 48.30 20.45
N ALA A 155 -9.01 48.92 19.86
CA ALA A 155 -10.11 48.22 19.23
C ALA A 155 -10.36 48.77 17.83
N SER A 156 -10.72 47.88 16.92
CA SER A 156 -11.06 48.24 15.54
C SER A 156 -12.23 47.42 15.05
N CYS A 157 -12.97 48.02 14.12
CA CYS A 157 -14.03 47.34 13.40
C CYS A 157 -13.80 47.50 11.90
N TYR A 158 -13.94 46.40 11.17
CA TYR A 158 -13.91 46.36 9.71
C TYR A 158 -15.21 45.80 9.17
N ARG A 159 -15.64 46.30 8.02
CA ARG A 159 -16.83 45.83 7.31
C ARG A 159 -16.56 45.65 5.83
N GLY A 160 -17.21 44.66 5.23
CA GLY A 160 -17.28 44.47 3.78
C GLY A 160 -16.92 43.05 3.39
N VAL A 161 -16.65 42.83 2.11
CA VAL A 161 -16.19 41.52 1.59
C VAL A 161 -14.82 41.16 2.17
N ALA A 162 -14.42 39.89 2.00
CA ALA A 162 -13.10 39.42 2.44
C ALA A 162 -11.96 40.33 1.95
N GLY A 163 -11.12 40.80 2.89
CA GLY A 163 -10.01 41.70 2.62
C GLY A 163 -10.36 43.20 2.61
N SER A 164 -11.62 43.57 2.86
CA SER A 164 -12.01 44.97 3.05
C SER A 164 -11.30 45.58 4.27
N THR A 165 -10.94 46.86 4.15
CA THR A 165 -10.38 47.67 5.24
C THR A 165 -11.32 48.80 5.65
N ASP A 166 -12.56 48.81 5.14
CA ASP A 166 -13.54 49.84 5.46
C ASP A 166 -13.92 49.74 6.94
N GLY A 167 -13.85 50.86 7.64
CA GLY A 167 -14.18 50.92 9.07
C GLY A 167 -15.69 50.83 9.32
N CYS A 168 -16.07 50.48 10.55
CA CYS A 168 -17.45 50.55 11.02
C CYS A 168 -17.58 51.39 12.31
N VAL A 169 -18.82 51.77 12.67
CA VAL A 169 -19.08 52.51 13.91
C VAL A 169 -18.79 51.61 15.10
N LEU A 170 -17.90 52.06 15.98
CA LEU A 170 -17.46 51.34 17.16
C LEU A 170 -17.67 52.21 18.40
N ASP A 171 -18.34 51.66 19.41
CA ASP A 171 -18.54 52.27 20.72
C ASP A 171 -17.93 51.39 21.80
N GLU A 172 -17.15 51.99 22.71
CA GLU A 172 -16.51 51.29 23.83
C GLU A 172 -17.02 51.88 25.15
N ALA A 173 -17.66 51.05 25.98
CA ALA A 173 -18.17 51.46 27.28
C ALA A 173 -18.17 50.30 28.27
N ASP A 174 -17.73 50.54 29.51
CA ASP A 174 -17.85 49.61 30.64
C ASP A 174 -17.37 48.16 30.37
N GLY A 175 -16.26 48.00 29.63
CA GLY A 175 -15.70 46.69 29.28
C GLY A 175 -16.45 45.98 28.13
N VAL A 176 -17.25 46.73 27.37
CA VAL A 176 -18.01 46.23 26.23
C VAL A 176 -17.65 47.02 24.97
N VAL A 177 -17.31 46.29 23.91
CA VAL A 177 -17.03 46.85 22.57
C VAL A 177 -18.22 46.55 21.67
N THR A 178 -18.87 47.58 21.14
CA THR A 178 -20.08 47.44 20.31
C THR A 178 -19.83 48.00 18.91
N ALA A 179 -20.04 47.16 17.90
CA ALA A 179 -20.08 47.55 16.50
C ALA A 179 -21.53 47.56 16.00
N SER A 180 -21.95 48.59 15.26
CA SER A 180 -23.30 48.63 14.69
C SER A 180 -23.35 49.32 13.32
N GLY A 181 -24.40 49.00 12.55
CA GLY A 181 -24.62 49.60 11.25
C GLY A 181 -25.79 48.98 10.49
N SER A 182 -25.93 49.35 9.21
CA SER A 182 -27.01 48.89 8.34
C SER A 182 -26.50 48.46 6.96
N ASP A 183 -27.35 47.77 6.21
CA ASP A 183 -27.19 47.43 4.79
C ASP A 183 -25.98 46.54 4.47
N LEU A 184 -25.72 45.51 5.28
CA LEU A 184 -24.64 44.55 5.02
C LEU A 184 -25.02 43.67 3.82
N ALA A 185 -24.32 43.82 2.70
CA ALA A 185 -24.65 43.13 1.46
C ALA A 185 -24.29 41.63 1.52
N ALA A 186 -24.81 40.85 0.56
CA ALA A 186 -24.43 39.46 0.41
C ALA A 186 -22.91 39.32 0.22
N GLY A 187 -22.29 38.42 0.99
CA GLY A 187 -20.84 38.20 1.02
C GLY A 187 -20.04 39.19 1.89
N GLU A 188 -20.69 40.19 2.49
CA GLU A 188 -20.04 41.11 3.43
C GLU A 188 -20.08 40.57 4.86
N ASN A 189 -19.03 40.90 5.61
CA ASN A 189 -18.84 40.55 7.00
C ASN A 189 -18.56 41.79 7.84
N VAL A 190 -18.71 41.67 9.16
CA VAL A 190 -18.17 42.61 10.13
C VAL A 190 -17.16 41.88 11.01
N THR A 191 -15.96 42.43 11.11
CA THR A 191 -14.86 41.91 11.93
C THR A 191 -14.58 42.88 13.07
N ILE A 192 -14.49 42.37 14.29
CA ILE A 192 -14.05 43.15 15.46
C ILE A 192 -12.69 42.64 15.90
N ALA A 193 -11.79 43.58 16.15
CA ALA A 193 -10.50 43.31 16.77
C ALA A 193 -10.39 44.05 18.11
N VAL A 194 -9.89 43.36 19.14
CA VAL A 194 -9.57 43.93 20.46
C VAL A 194 -8.18 43.46 20.88
N GLY A 195 -7.29 44.40 21.18
CA GLY A 195 -5.94 44.13 21.68
C GLY A 195 -5.83 44.08 23.20
N PHE A 196 -4.93 43.22 23.67
CA PHE A 196 -4.66 42.94 25.07
C PHE A 196 -3.15 42.88 25.32
N ALA A 197 -2.75 43.12 26.57
CA ALA A 197 -1.37 43.00 26.98
C ALA A 197 -0.83 41.58 26.68
N PRO A 198 0.43 41.43 26.23
CA PRO A 198 1.01 40.12 25.95
C PRO A 198 0.95 39.16 27.14
N GLY A 199 0.50 37.93 26.89
CA GLY A 199 0.35 36.90 27.94
C GLY A 199 -0.95 37.03 28.74
N THR A 200 -1.92 37.79 28.25
CA THR A 200 -3.29 37.81 28.78
C THR A 200 -3.96 36.46 28.58
N PHE A 201 -3.70 35.80 27.43
CA PHE A 201 -4.20 34.48 27.10
C PHE A 201 -3.06 33.46 26.98
N THR A 202 -3.28 32.28 27.56
CA THR A 202 -2.36 31.14 27.42
C THR A 202 -2.65 30.42 26.11
N PRO A 203 -1.68 30.28 25.19
CA PRO A 203 -1.87 29.53 23.96
C PRO A 203 -2.10 28.04 24.23
N ARG A 204 -2.83 27.38 23.34
CA ARG A 204 -2.93 25.92 23.33
C ARG A 204 -1.55 25.29 23.09
N ASP A 205 -1.19 24.30 23.90
CA ASP A 205 0.01 23.49 23.67
C ASP A 205 -0.28 22.40 22.63
N ASP A 206 0.10 22.67 21.38
CA ASP A 206 -0.05 21.72 20.27
C ASP A 206 1.18 20.79 20.10
N SER A 207 2.09 20.79 21.09
CA SER A 207 3.29 19.96 21.01
C SER A 207 2.95 18.46 21.06
N TYR A 208 3.82 17.66 20.46
CA TYR A 208 3.69 16.20 20.43
C TYR A 208 3.58 15.57 21.83
N PHE A 209 4.12 16.24 22.87
CA PHE A 209 4.13 15.76 24.25
C PHE A 209 3.08 16.43 25.14
N ALA A 210 2.20 17.27 24.58
CA ALA A 210 1.11 17.89 25.31
C ALA A 210 0.12 16.87 25.91
N ALA A 211 0.07 15.66 25.34
CA ALA A 211 -0.75 14.55 25.83
C ALA A 211 0.05 13.25 26.02
N ALA A 212 -0.50 12.34 26.82
CA ALA A 212 0.08 11.01 27.06
C ALA A 212 0.22 10.17 25.78
N TRP A 213 -0.56 10.48 24.73
CA TRP A 213 -0.52 9.79 23.44
C TRP A 213 0.87 9.82 22.78
N GLY A 214 1.65 10.90 22.95
CA GLY A 214 3.04 10.98 22.52
C GLY A 214 3.90 9.86 23.08
N TRP A 215 3.76 9.60 24.38
CA TRP A 215 4.49 8.52 25.06
C TRP A 215 4.01 7.14 24.62
N VAL A 216 2.69 6.95 24.45
CA VAL A 216 2.12 5.69 23.93
C VAL A 216 2.70 5.35 22.56
N GLN A 217 2.75 6.33 21.65
CA GLN A 217 3.31 6.14 20.31
C GLN A 217 4.81 5.79 20.36
N LEU A 218 5.60 6.47 21.20
CA LEU A 218 7.03 6.19 21.34
C LEU A 218 7.31 4.82 21.97
N ILE A 219 6.51 4.37 22.94
CA ILE A 219 6.64 3.03 23.54
C ILE A 219 6.37 1.95 22.48
N GLY A 220 5.32 2.11 21.67
CA GLY A 220 5.03 1.18 20.56
C GLY A 220 6.15 1.14 19.52
N LEU A 221 6.72 2.30 19.18
CA LEU A 221 7.84 2.40 18.24
C LEU A 221 9.13 1.76 18.80
N ALA A 222 9.47 2.04 20.06
CA ALA A 222 10.62 1.46 20.72
C ALA A 222 10.51 -0.07 20.82
N ALA A 223 9.33 -0.58 21.20
CA ALA A 223 9.05 -2.02 21.21
C ALA A 223 9.21 -2.64 19.81
N SER A 224 8.74 -1.96 18.76
CA SER A 224 8.89 -2.40 17.38
C SER A 224 10.36 -2.49 16.94
N LEU A 225 11.18 -1.49 17.32
CA LEU A 225 12.63 -1.49 17.05
C LEU A 225 13.35 -2.63 17.78
N VAL A 226 13.02 -2.88 19.04
CA VAL A 226 13.58 -4.01 19.79
C VAL A 226 13.23 -5.34 19.11
N LEU A 227 11.97 -5.50 18.70
CA LEU A 227 11.51 -6.71 18.00
C LEU A 227 12.17 -6.87 16.63
N LEU A 228 12.49 -5.77 15.93
CA LEU A 228 13.28 -5.80 14.70
C LEU A 228 14.69 -6.34 14.94
N VAL A 229 15.38 -5.87 15.99
CA VAL A 229 16.71 -6.39 16.37
C VAL A 229 16.63 -7.87 16.73
N LEU A 230 15.59 -8.29 17.49
CA LEU A 230 15.37 -9.69 17.82
C LEU A 230 15.08 -10.54 16.58
N ALA A 231 14.30 -10.03 15.63
CA ALA A 231 14.02 -10.69 14.36
C ALA A 231 15.29 -10.83 13.50
N ALA A 232 16.11 -9.79 13.41
CA ALA A 232 17.38 -9.80 12.71
C ALA A 232 18.38 -10.80 13.36
N ARG A 233 18.48 -10.80 14.69
CA ARG A 233 19.29 -11.78 15.44
C ARG A 233 18.81 -13.19 15.18
N ARG A 234 17.50 -13.43 15.22
CA ARG A 234 16.91 -14.75 14.95
C ARG A 234 17.16 -15.18 13.51
N ARG A 235 17.09 -14.25 12.55
CA ARG A 235 17.44 -14.48 11.15
C ARG A 235 18.91 -14.89 10.99
N ALA A 236 19.81 -14.26 11.72
CA ALA A 236 21.25 -14.56 11.66
C ALA A 236 21.65 -15.85 12.38
N THR A 237 20.86 -16.31 13.35
CA THR A 237 21.23 -17.45 14.23
C THR A 237 20.38 -18.69 14.01
N VAL A 238 19.05 -18.58 14.09
CA VAL A 238 18.11 -19.72 14.07
C VAL A 238 17.59 -20.02 12.66
N LEU A 239 17.40 -18.99 11.84
CA LEU A 239 16.92 -19.11 10.46
C LEU A 239 18.05 -18.99 9.43
N LYS A 240 19.30 -19.19 9.87
CA LYS A 240 20.45 -19.27 8.99
C LYS A 240 20.41 -20.60 8.24
N ASP A 241 20.77 -20.58 6.96
CA ASP A 241 20.90 -21.81 6.17
C ASP A 241 22.10 -22.62 6.68
N ALA A 242 22.02 -23.94 6.56
CA ALA A 242 23.16 -24.81 6.82
C ALA A 242 24.35 -24.40 5.93
N PRO A 243 25.58 -24.41 6.49
CA PRO A 243 26.78 -24.16 5.71
C PRO A 243 26.89 -25.19 4.59
N GLY A 244 27.29 -24.71 3.42
CA GLY A 244 27.52 -25.54 2.24
C GLY A 244 28.93 -26.12 2.19
N ARG A 245 29.29 -26.70 1.04
CA ARG A 245 30.68 -27.08 0.72
C ARG A 245 31.55 -25.82 0.65
N PRO A 246 32.81 -25.85 1.16
CA PRO A 246 33.70 -24.69 1.14
C PRO A 246 34.15 -24.31 -0.28
N THR A 247 34.15 -25.26 -1.20
CA THR A 247 34.48 -25.07 -2.61
C THR A 247 33.46 -25.84 -3.46
N ILE A 248 32.99 -25.20 -4.53
CA ILE A 248 32.09 -25.83 -5.50
C ILE A 248 32.94 -26.47 -6.59
N ILE A 249 32.81 -27.78 -6.75
CA ILE A 249 33.45 -28.55 -7.83
C ILE A 249 32.47 -28.72 -8.99
N ALA A 250 33.00 -28.88 -10.22
CA ALA A 250 32.17 -29.17 -11.38
C ALA A 250 31.59 -30.59 -11.26
N GLU A 251 30.26 -30.69 -11.29
CA GLU A 251 29.53 -31.96 -11.15
C GLU A 251 28.91 -32.33 -12.50
N TYR A 252 29.31 -33.46 -13.07
CA TYR A 252 28.77 -33.95 -14.35
C TYR A 252 27.43 -34.67 -14.18
N GLU A 253 27.21 -35.28 -13.00
CA GLU A 253 26.04 -36.13 -12.79
C GLU A 253 24.85 -35.34 -12.23
N PRO A 254 23.64 -35.49 -12.80
CA PRO A 254 22.46 -34.90 -12.22
C PRO A 254 22.13 -35.43 -10.82
N PRO A 255 21.59 -34.59 -9.92
CA PRO A 255 21.23 -35.03 -8.57
C PRO A 255 20.09 -36.04 -8.58
N VAL A 256 20.09 -36.93 -7.60
CA VAL A 256 19.12 -38.03 -7.46
C VAL A 256 17.70 -37.54 -7.13
N GLN A 257 17.59 -36.36 -6.50
CA GLN A 257 16.33 -35.73 -6.07
C GLN A 257 15.45 -35.25 -7.23
N GLY A 258 15.97 -35.26 -8.47
CA GLY A 258 15.19 -34.87 -9.65
C GLY A 258 15.06 -33.37 -9.88
N LEU A 259 14.44 -33.01 -10.99
CA LEU A 259 14.21 -31.66 -11.48
C LEU A 259 13.28 -30.87 -10.56
N PHE A 260 12.19 -31.47 -10.07
CA PHE A 260 11.17 -30.72 -9.31
C PHE A 260 11.65 -30.24 -7.94
N LEU A 261 12.30 -31.09 -7.16
CA LEU A 261 12.85 -30.69 -5.86
C LEU A 261 14.06 -29.78 -6.02
N SER A 262 14.87 -29.98 -7.06
CA SER A 262 15.95 -29.08 -7.43
C SER A 262 15.43 -27.69 -7.82
N ALA A 263 14.32 -27.63 -8.57
CA ALA A 263 13.66 -26.39 -8.93
C ALA A 263 13.09 -25.66 -7.71
N GLN A 264 12.46 -26.40 -6.79
CA GLN A 264 11.94 -25.87 -5.54
C GLN A 264 13.04 -25.25 -4.67
N LEU A 265 14.21 -25.89 -4.63
CA LEU A 265 15.35 -25.38 -3.86
C LEU A 265 15.96 -24.12 -4.47
N ARG A 266 15.99 -24.00 -5.81
CA ARG A 266 16.48 -22.83 -6.55
C ARG A 266 15.42 -21.74 -6.76
N SER A 267 14.20 -21.92 -6.27
CA SER A 267 13.06 -21.04 -6.53
C SER A 267 12.76 -20.85 -8.04
N LYS A 268 13.00 -21.90 -8.85
CA LYS A 268 12.77 -21.94 -10.31
C LYS A 268 11.68 -22.95 -10.69
N THR A 269 10.64 -23.11 -9.85
CA THR A 269 9.58 -24.10 -10.03
C THR A 269 8.82 -23.98 -11.35
N THR A 270 8.69 -22.76 -11.89
CA THR A 270 8.04 -22.51 -13.18
C THR A 270 8.77 -23.16 -14.36
N ARG A 271 10.08 -23.40 -14.24
CA ARG A 271 10.90 -24.08 -15.26
C ARG A 271 10.92 -25.59 -15.11
N ALA A 272 10.51 -26.12 -13.95
CA ALA A 272 10.52 -27.55 -13.67
C ALA A 272 9.64 -28.34 -14.66
N ALA A 273 8.46 -27.81 -14.97
CA ALA A 273 7.54 -28.44 -15.92
C ALA A 273 8.14 -28.52 -17.34
N ALA A 274 8.69 -27.41 -17.84
CA ALA A 274 9.36 -27.39 -19.15
C ALA A 274 10.55 -28.36 -19.20
N ALA A 275 11.39 -28.34 -18.15
CA ALA A 275 12.51 -29.28 -18.03
C ALA A 275 12.04 -30.74 -18.00
N ALA A 276 10.93 -31.07 -17.30
CA ALA A 276 10.40 -32.43 -17.21
C ALA A 276 9.77 -32.93 -18.52
N LEU A 277 9.18 -32.03 -19.33
CA LEU A 277 8.72 -32.37 -20.68
C LEU A 277 9.91 -32.69 -21.59
N VAL A 278 10.98 -31.88 -21.53
CA VAL A 278 12.23 -32.15 -22.26
C VAL A 278 12.89 -33.44 -21.77
N ASP A 279 12.89 -33.73 -20.46
CA ASP A 279 13.38 -35.00 -19.91
C ASP A 279 12.58 -36.20 -20.43
N SER A 280 11.26 -36.05 -20.60
CA SER A 280 10.41 -37.08 -21.22
C SER A 280 10.73 -37.28 -22.70
N ALA A 281 11.08 -36.21 -23.42
CA ALA A 281 11.49 -36.29 -24.82
C ALA A 281 12.86 -36.97 -24.98
N VAL A 282 13.87 -36.52 -24.23
CA VAL A 282 15.23 -37.08 -24.22
C VAL A 282 15.24 -38.56 -23.83
N ARG A 283 14.36 -38.95 -22.89
CA ARG A 283 14.16 -40.38 -22.53
C ARG A 283 13.42 -41.19 -23.59
N ARG A 284 13.08 -40.60 -24.73
CA ARG A 284 12.33 -41.20 -25.84
C ARG A 284 10.95 -41.72 -25.46
N PHE A 285 10.34 -41.13 -24.42
CA PHE A 285 8.95 -41.42 -24.06
C PHE A 285 7.98 -40.63 -24.94
N ALA A 286 8.34 -39.38 -25.24
CA ALA A 286 7.62 -38.51 -26.16
C ALA A 286 8.57 -37.93 -27.21
N ARG A 287 8.02 -37.37 -28.28
CA ARG A 287 8.72 -36.57 -29.29
C ARG A 287 8.12 -35.17 -29.32
N ILE A 288 8.97 -34.16 -29.36
CA ILE A 288 8.58 -32.77 -29.59
C ILE A 288 8.43 -32.58 -31.10
N GLU A 289 7.24 -32.23 -31.56
CA GLU A 289 6.93 -31.99 -32.97
C GLU A 289 6.59 -30.51 -33.18
N GLU A 290 7.31 -29.87 -34.09
CA GLU A 290 7.02 -28.51 -34.55
C GLU A 290 5.89 -28.56 -35.59
N VAL A 291 4.84 -27.78 -35.35
CA VAL A 291 3.68 -27.65 -36.25
C VAL A 291 3.38 -26.18 -36.52
N GLU A 292 2.79 -25.89 -37.68
CA GLU A 292 2.33 -24.53 -37.99
C GLU A 292 1.18 -24.11 -37.05
N GLY A 293 1.43 -23.09 -36.24
CA GLY A 293 0.44 -22.55 -35.31
C GLY A 293 -0.43 -21.45 -35.92
N ARG A 294 -1.40 -20.97 -35.12
CA ARG A 294 -2.27 -19.85 -35.51
C ARG A 294 -1.45 -18.58 -35.76
N LYS A 295 -1.72 -17.90 -36.88
CA LYS A 295 -1.05 -16.65 -37.32
C LYS A 295 0.45 -16.78 -37.62
N GLY A 296 0.90 -17.93 -38.13
CA GLY A 296 2.29 -18.11 -38.59
C GLY A 296 3.34 -18.14 -37.47
N LYS A 297 2.93 -18.37 -36.22
CA LYS A 297 3.85 -18.67 -35.12
C LYS A 297 4.03 -20.19 -35.00
N PRO A 298 5.24 -20.70 -34.74
CA PRO A 298 5.44 -22.12 -34.50
C PRO A 298 4.66 -22.56 -33.26
N SER A 299 3.95 -23.67 -33.38
CA SER A 299 3.28 -24.37 -32.27
C SER A 299 3.97 -25.71 -32.05
N PHE A 300 3.90 -26.24 -30.84
CA PHE A 300 4.63 -27.45 -30.46
C PHE A 300 3.68 -28.47 -29.86
N LEU A 301 3.77 -29.70 -30.36
CA LEU A 301 3.03 -30.85 -29.87
C LEU A 301 4.00 -31.84 -29.22
N LEU A 302 3.54 -32.54 -28.19
CA LEU A 302 4.25 -33.70 -27.65
C LEU A 302 3.49 -34.96 -28.04
N ARG A 303 4.12 -35.86 -28.80
CA ARG A 303 3.56 -37.16 -29.18
C ARG A 303 4.24 -38.30 -28.43
N VAL A 304 3.46 -39.13 -27.75
CA VAL A 304 3.96 -40.35 -27.08
C VAL A 304 4.44 -41.36 -28.13
N LEU A 305 5.65 -41.88 -27.97
CA LEU A 305 6.28 -42.82 -28.91
C LEU A 305 5.87 -44.27 -28.61
N ASP A 306 5.86 -45.12 -29.64
CA ASP A 306 5.68 -46.57 -29.48
C ASP A 306 6.98 -47.21 -28.95
N PRO A 307 6.95 -47.90 -27.79
CA PRO A 307 8.10 -48.61 -27.26
C PRO A 307 8.75 -49.60 -28.24
N ALA A 308 7.98 -50.16 -29.18
CA ALA A 308 8.48 -51.10 -30.20
C ALA A 308 9.29 -50.42 -31.32
N GLU A 309 9.03 -49.13 -31.59
CA GLU A 309 9.76 -48.34 -32.59
C GLU A 309 11.03 -47.69 -32.03
N VAL A 310 11.14 -47.58 -30.70
CA VAL A 310 12.32 -47.03 -30.03
C VAL A 310 13.42 -48.08 -29.99
N SER A 311 14.35 -48.01 -30.95
CA SER A 311 15.54 -48.85 -30.93
C SER A 311 16.35 -48.67 -29.63
N LEU A 312 16.44 -49.73 -28.82
CA LEU A 312 17.14 -49.79 -27.53
C LEU A 312 18.68 -49.63 -27.64
N ARG A 313 19.23 -49.48 -28.86
CA ARG A 313 20.68 -49.61 -29.11
C ARG A 313 21.55 -48.48 -28.56
N ARG A 314 20.97 -47.35 -28.11
CA ARG A 314 21.73 -46.12 -27.88
C ARG A 314 21.29 -45.33 -26.64
N ALA A 315 20.72 -46.01 -25.65
CA ALA A 315 20.41 -45.40 -24.36
C ALA A 315 21.32 -46.04 -23.32
N GLY A 316 22.39 -45.35 -22.92
CA GLY A 316 23.02 -45.62 -21.63
C GLY A 316 21.94 -45.71 -20.55
N ARG A 317 22.11 -46.60 -19.54
CA ARG A 317 21.06 -46.92 -18.55
C ARG A 317 20.38 -45.64 -18.06
N PRO A 318 19.11 -45.37 -18.43
CA PRO A 318 18.45 -44.15 -18.04
C PRO A 318 18.35 -44.12 -16.52
N ARG A 319 18.73 -42.99 -15.92
CA ARG A 319 18.59 -42.75 -14.48
C ARG A 319 17.15 -43.06 -14.05
N PRO A 320 16.92 -43.67 -12.88
CA PRO A 320 15.57 -43.86 -12.36
C PRO A 320 14.77 -42.55 -12.42
N LEU A 321 13.53 -42.61 -12.90
CA LEU A 321 12.65 -41.45 -12.91
C LEU A 321 12.30 -41.15 -11.45
N ALA A 322 12.55 -39.93 -10.99
CA ALA A 322 12.19 -39.55 -9.64
C ALA A 322 10.66 -39.40 -9.52
N VAL A 323 10.15 -39.51 -8.29
CA VAL A 323 8.71 -39.69 -8.02
C VAL A 323 7.89 -38.51 -8.53
N ASP A 324 8.41 -37.28 -8.38
CA ASP A 324 7.70 -36.06 -8.76
C ASP A 324 7.67 -35.89 -10.29
N GLU A 325 8.70 -36.35 -11.02
CA GLU A 325 8.74 -36.43 -12.48
C GLU A 325 7.79 -37.48 -13.02
N GLN A 326 7.65 -38.61 -12.33
CA GLN A 326 6.66 -39.63 -12.69
C GLN A 326 5.24 -39.08 -12.53
N ARG A 327 4.93 -38.43 -11.40
CA ARG A 327 3.62 -37.76 -11.20
C ARG A 327 3.34 -36.72 -12.27
N PHE A 328 4.33 -35.89 -12.60
CA PHE A 328 4.16 -34.90 -13.67
C PHE A 328 3.90 -35.57 -15.02
N ARG A 329 4.59 -36.67 -15.34
CA ARG A 329 4.35 -37.44 -16.56
C ARG A 329 2.93 -38.00 -16.60
N ASP A 330 2.44 -38.54 -15.48
CA ASP A 330 1.08 -39.07 -15.37
C ASP A 330 0.03 -37.95 -15.54
N ILE A 331 0.31 -36.74 -15.05
CA ILE A 331 -0.54 -35.54 -15.29
C ILE A 331 -0.48 -35.10 -16.76
N ALA A 332 0.70 -35.13 -17.38
CA ALA A 332 0.92 -34.63 -18.73
C ALA A 332 0.38 -35.56 -19.82
N PHE A 333 0.47 -36.87 -19.63
CA PHE A 333 0.14 -37.87 -20.66
C PHE A 333 -0.89 -38.92 -20.19
N GLY A 334 -1.24 -38.95 -18.90
CA GLY A 334 -2.02 -40.02 -18.29
C GLY A 334 -1.14 -41.13 -17.71
N PRO A 335 -1.68 -41.99 -16.82
CA PRO A 335 -0.93 -43.05 -16.13
C PRO A 335 -0.49 -44.21 -17.04
N SER A 336 -1.03 -44.31 -18.25
CA SER A 336 -0.64 -45.28 -19.29
C SER A 336 -1.11 -44.80 -20.67
N PRO A 337 -0.44 -43.81 -21.28
CA PRO A 337 -0.85 -43.30 -22.59
C PRO A 337 -0.70 -44.38 -23.66
N ALA A 338 -1.67 -44.44 -24.58
CA ALA A 338 -1.52 -45.22 -25.79
C ALA A 338 -0.43 -44.59 -26.69
N PRO A 339 0.37 -45.39 -27.43
CA PRO A 339 1.26 -44.86 -28.46
C PRO A 339 0.52 -43.91 -29.41
N GLY A 340 1.14 -42.78 -29.74
CA GLY A 340 0.52 -41.74 -30.57
C GLY A 340 -0.37 -40.74 -29.82
N THR A 341 -0.54 -40.87 -28.49
CA THR A 341 -1.23 -39.83 -27.68
C THR A 341 -0.52 -38.49 -27.88
N VAL A 342 -1.27 -37.46 -28.31
CA VAL A 342 -0.76 -36.12 -28.57
C VAL A 342 -1.21 -35.17 -27.48
N ARG A 343 -0.28 -34.39 -26.94
CA ARG A 343 -0.54 -33.27 -26.05
C ARG A 343 -0.28 -31.97 -26.79
N ASP A 344 -1.34 -31.21 -27.05
CA ASP A 344 -1.22 -29.83 -27.53
C ASP A 344 -0.98 -28.90 -26.35
N LEU A 345 0.08 -28.10 -26.45
CA LEU A 345 0.54 -27.20 -25.41
C LEU A 345 0.14 -25.73 -25.67
N ALA A 346 -0.38 -25.44 -26.87
CA ALA A 346 -0.99 -24.16 -27.21
C ALA A 346 -2.43 -24.06 -26.68
N GLU A 347 -3.08 -25.20 -26.41
CA GLU A 347 -4.44 -25.24 -25.89
C GLU A 347 -4.48 -24.91 -24.39
N LYS A 348 -5.40 -24.02 -23.99
CA LYS A 348 -5.59 -23.63 -22.59
C LYS A 348 -6.34 -24.72 -21.83
N ASP A 349 -5.63 -25.76 -21.41
CA ASP A 349 -6.16 -26.83 -20.57
C ASP A 349 -6.17 -26.42 -19.08
N LYS A 350 -7.33 -25.99 -18.59
CA LYS A 350 -7.52 -25.62 -17.18
C LYS A 350 -7.36 -26.80 -16.22
N ALA A 351 -7.71 -28.02 -16.63
CA ALA A 351 -7.63 -29.19 -15.77
C ALA A 351 -6.16 -29.56 -15.52
N PHE A 352 -5.37 -29.61 -16.59
CA PHE A 352 -3.92 -29.80 -16.49
C PHE A 352 -3.23 -28.71 -15.67
N GLY A 353 -3.56 -27.43 -15.93
CA GLY A 353 -3.00 -26.33 -15.14
C GLY A 353 -3.30 -26.47 -13.63
N LYS A 354 -4.51 -26.89 -13.28
CA LYS A 354 -4.90 -27.15 -11.89
C LYS A 354 -4.10 -28.29 -11.27
N GLU A 355 -3.91 -29.39 -11.99
CA GLU A 355 -3.13 -30.55 -11.51
C GLU A 355 -1.63 -30.26 -11.39
N VAL A 356 -1.06 -29.51 -12.34
CA VAL A 356 0.33 -29.05 -12.25
C VAL A 356 0.51 -28.10 -11.06
N THR A 357 -0.39 -27.14 -10.85
CA THR A 357 -0.35 -26.27 -9.68
C THR A 357 -0.51 -27.06 -8.38
N ALA A 358 -1.38 -28.09 -8.37
CA ALA A 358 -1.50 -29.00 -7.25
C ALA A 358 -0.19 -29.75 -6.97
N LEU A 359 0.48 -30.30 -7.99
CA LEU A 359 1.80 -30.93 -7.84
C LEU A 359 2.83 -29.94 -7.27
N LEU A 360 2.95 -28.74 -7.85
CA LEU A 360 3.88 -27.71 -7.40
C LEU A 360 3.63 -27.29 -5.95
N SER A 361 2.36 -27.24 -5.52
CA SER A 361 1.98 -26.93 -4.13
C SER A 361 2.41 -27.99 -3.10
N THR A 362 2.69 -29.23 -3.55
CA THR A 362 3.21 -30.30 -2.68
C THR A 362 4.72 -30.26 -2.49
N LEU A 363 5.47 -29.62 -3.40
CA LEU A 363 6.94 -29.59 -3.36
C LEU A 363 7.53 -28.98 -2.08
N PRO A 364 6.97 -27.90 -1.48
CA PRO A 364 7.46 -27.41 -0.20
C PRO A 364 7.44 -28.48 0.90
N LYS A 365 6.33 -29.23 1.03
CA LYS A 365 6.20 -30.31 2.02
C LYS A 365 7.13 -31.48 1.71
N ARG A 366 7.24 -31.88 0.43
CA ARG A 366 8.19 -32.92 -0.01
C ARG A 366 9.64 -32.52 0.30
N ALA A 367 10.01 -31.26 0.11
CA ALA A 367 11.33 -30.73 0.46
C ALA A 367 11.58 -30.74 1.98
N GLU A 368 10.55 -30.65 2.82
CA GLU A 368 10.66 -30.84 4.27
C GLU A 368 10.81 -32.33 4.63
N GLU A 369 10.02 -33.21 4.02
CA GLU A 369 10.07 -34.68 4.21
C GLU A 369 11.43 -35.26 3.80
N GLU A 370 12.02 -34.79 2.69
CA GLU A 370 13.35 -35.20 2.24
C GLU A 370 14.50 -34.50 3.00
N GLY A 371 14.18 -33.70 4.00
CA GLY A 371 15.17 -33.05 4.83
C GLY A 371 15.96 -31.94 4.12
N LEU A 372 15.44 -31.38 3.03
CA LEU A 372 16.07 -30.27 2.29
C LEU A 372 15.80 -28.92 2.97
N ARG A 373 14.62 -28.76 3.56
CA ARG A 373 14.20 -27.56 4.31
C ARG A 373 13.65 -27.93 5.67
N ARG A 374 13.78 -27.00 6.63
CA ARG A 374 13.28 -27.22 7.99
C ARG A 374 11.75 -27.26 7.99
N PRO A 375 11.12 -28.24 8.66
CA PRO A 375 9.66 -28.35 8.68
C PRO A 375 9.00 -27.23 9.49
N GLY A 376 7.96 -26.63 8.91
CA GLY A 376 7.05 -25.69 9.56
C GLY A 376 7.66 -24.35 9.99
N THR A 377 6.79 -23.45 10.43
CA THR A 377 7.19 -22.15 10.99
C THR A 377 7.79 -22.37 12.37
N VAL A 378 9.02 -21.92 12.60
CA VAL A 378 9.67 -22.06 13.91
C VAL A 378 8.82 -21.31 14.95
N ARG A 379 8.26 -22.00 15.95
CA ARG A 379 7.27 -21.47 16.92
C ARG A 379 7.61 -20.08 17.49
N GLY A 380 8.88 -19.81 17.77
CA GLY A 380 9.33 -18.50 18.26
C GLY A 380 9.28 -17.35 17.23
N SER A 381 9.24 -17.64 15.93
CA SER A 381 9.03 -16.62 14.89
C SER A 381 7.58 -16.14 14.87
N VAL A 382 6.61 -17.04 15.09
CA VAL A 382 5.18 -16.66 15.17
C VAL A 382 4.93 -15.72 16.35
N TRP A 383 5.53 -16.02 17.51
CA TRP A 383 5.38 -15.19 18.70
C TRP A 383 6.00 -13.80 18.52
N LEU A 384 7.15 -13.71 17.84
CA LEU A 384 7.76 -12.42 17.49
C LEU A 384 6.89 -11.62 16.52
N ILE A 385 6.32 -12.26 15.49
CA ILE A 385 5.39 -11.59 14.57
C ILE A 385 4.19 -11.04 15.33
N LEU A 386 3.56 -11.86 16.19
CA LEU A 386 2.42 -11.42 16.98
C LEU A 386 2.78 -10.24 17.92
N ALA A 387 3.92 -10.33 18.60
CA ALA A 387 4.41 -9.24 19.45
C ALA A 387 4.67 -7.96 18.63
N THR A 388 5.18 -8.08 17.40
CA THR A 388 5.40 -6.93 16.51
C THR A 388 4.08 -6.34 16.05
N VAL A 389 3.08 -7.15 15.71
CA VAL A 389 1.74 -6.65 15.37
C VAL A 389 1.16 -5.84 16.53
N VAL A 390 1.24 -6.35 17.76
CA VAL A 390 0.78 -5.62 18.95
C VAL A 390 1.55 -4.31 19.14
N ALA A 391 2.89 -4.32 19.02
CA ALA A 391 3.71 -3.12 19.16
C ALA A 391 3.39 -2.06 18.09
N VAL A 392 3.15 -2.47 16.85
CA VAL A 392 2.72 -1.58 15.76
C VAL A 392 1.33 -1.03 16.04
N ILE A 393 0.38 -1.85 16.51
CA ILE A 393 -0.96 -1.37 16.90
C ILE A 393 -0.85 -0.30 17.99
N VAL A 394 -0.02 -0.51 19.01
CA VAL A 394 0.20 0.49 20.07
C VAL A 394 0.75 1.80 19.50
N ALA A 395 1.73 1.74 18.59
CA ALA A 395 2.26 2.92 17.92
C ALA A 395 1.19 3.64 17.06
N VAL A 396 0.35 2.88 16.36
CA VAL A 396 -0.75 3.39 15.53
C VAL A 396 -1.81 4.05 16.39
N VAL A 397 -2.23 3.42 17.49
CA VAL A 397 -3.23 3.97 18.41
C VAL A 397 -2.70 5.25 19.07
N GLY A 398 -1.43 5.28 19.49
CA GLY A 398 -0.81 6.49 20.01
C GLY A 398 -0.78 7.63 18.99
N GLY A 399 -0.38 7.33 17.74
CA GLY A 399 -0.37 8.32 16.67
C GLY A 399 -1.76 8.81 16.28
N ALA A 400 -2.75 7.91 16.22
CA ALA A 400 -4.14 8.26 15.95
C ALA A 400 -4.73 9.15 17.05
N GLY A 401 -4.39 8.89 18.32
CA GLY A 401 -4.80 9.73 19.44
C GLY A 401 -4.23 11.15 19.36
N LEU A 402 -2.99 11.32 18.91
CA LEU A 402 -2.40 12.64 18.66
C LEU A 402 -3.06 13.35 17.48
N LEU A 403 -3.29 12.65 16.36
CA LEU A 403 -3.93 13.22 15.18
C LEU A 403 -5.36 13.65 15.48
N ALA A 404 -6.13 12.84 16.20
CA ALA A 404 -7.49 13.17 16.61
C ALA A 404 -7.55 14.35 17.59
N ALA A 405 -6.48 14.56 18.36
CA ALA A 405 -6.33 15.71 19.26
C ALA A 405 -5.65 16.91 18.59
N SER A 406 -5.35 16.85 17.29
CA SER A 406 -4.66 17.92 16.54
C SER A 406 -3.25 18.24 17.08
N LEU A 407 -2.58 17.28 17.72
CA LEU A 407 -1.29 17.47 18.39
C LEU A 407 -0.10 16.98 17.55
N GLY A 408 1.03 17.70 17.61
CA GLY A 408 2.30 17.28 17.01
C GLY A 408 2.39 17.42 15.49
N GLY A 409 1.40 18.02 14.84
CA GLY A 409 1.37 18.27 13.40
C GLY A 409 1.49 16.98 12.57
N ALA A 410 2.42 16.96 11.61
CA ALA A 410 2.64 15.80 10.73
C ALA A 410 3.47 14.67 11.37
N LEU A 411 4.15 14.92 12.49
CA LEU A 411 5.07 13.95 13.10
C LEU A 411 4.40 12.61 13.50
N PRO A 412 3.22 12.59 14.16
CA PRO A 412 2.54 11.35 14.50
C PRO A 412 2.27 10.46 13.28
N PHE A 413 1.84 11.07 12.17
CA PHE A 413 1.58 10.35 10.93
C PHE A 413 2.85 9.70 10.35
N VAL A 414 3.96 10.43 10.31
CA VAL A 414 5.25 9.89 9.83
C VAL A 414 5.69 8.70 10.70
N LEU A 415 5.58 8.81 12.02
CA LEU A 415 5.97 7.74 12.94
C LEU A 415 5.08 6.48 12.81
N VAL A 416 3.79 6.64 12.48
CA VAL A 416 2.90 5.53 12.12
C VAL A 416 3.44 4.76 10.91
N LEU A 417 3.81 5.47 9.84
CA LEU A 417 4.36 4.85 8.63
C LEU A 417 5.67 4.10 8.92
N VAL A 418 6.54 4.68 9.75
CA VAL A 418 7.78 4.03 10.18
C VAL A 418 7.50 2.75 10.96
N ALA A 419 6.53 2.75 11.89
CA ALA A 419 6.14 1.56 12.64
C ALA A 419 5.62 0.44 11.72
N ILE A 420 4.79 0.79 10.74
CA ILE A 420 4.26 -0.17 9.74
C ILE A 420 5.41 -0.75 8.89
N ALA A 421 6.34 0.08 8.42
CA ALA A 421 7.50 -0.35 7.65
C ALA A 421 8.40 -1.31 8.45
N ILE A 422 8.62 -1.04 9.74
CA ILE A 422 9.33 -1.94 10.66
C ILE A 422 8.60 -3.28 10.77
N GLY A 423 7.27 -3.25 10.96
CA GLY A 423 6.45 -4.47 11.02
C GLY A 423 6.55 -5.34 9.77
N ALA A 424 6.48 -4.72 8.58
CA ALA A 424 6.65 -5.42 7.31
C ALA A 424 8.05 -6.04 7.17
N LEU A 425 9.10 -5.30 7.56
CA LEU A 425 10.47 -5.80 7.54
C LEU A 425 10.67 -7.00 8.49
N VAL A 426 10.07 -6.96 9.69
CA VAL A 426 10.09 -8.11 10.63
C VAL A 426 9.46 -9.35 10.00
N CYS A 427 8.30 -9.20 9.35
CA CYS A 427 7.64 -10.30 8.65
C CYS A 427 8.55 -10.90 7.57
N VAL A 428 9.22 -10.07 6.75
CA VAL A 428 10.17 -10.54 5.72
C VAL A 428 11.38 -11.26 6.32
N LEU A 429 11.93 -10.75 7.43
CA LEU A 429 13.06 -11.38 8.12
C LEU A 429 12.69 -12.76 8.70
N LEU A 430 11.47 -12.90 9.20
CA LEU A 430 10.99 -14.12 9.86
C LEU A 430 10.34 -15.14 8.91
N ALA A 431 9.94 -14.73 7.71
CA ALA A 431 9.33 -15.62 6.70
C ALA A 431 10.30 -16.61 6.04
N LYS A 432 11.62 -16.48 6.24
CA LYS A 432 12.58 -17.43 5.64
C LYS A 432 12.50 -18.80 6.30
N VAL A 433 12.34 -19.81 5.46
CA VAL A 433 12.53 -21.21 5.79
C VAL A 433 14.00 -21.58 5.55
N PRO A 434 14.76 -21.96 6.60
CA PRO A 434 16.17 -22.29 6.45
C PRO A 434 16.37 -23.62 5.70
N VAL A 435 17.42 -23.65 4.87
CA VAL A 435 17.89 -24.85 4.18
C VAL A 435 18.68 -25.73 5.16
N MET A 436 18.39 -27.03 5.21
CA MET A 436 19.09 -27.99 6.07
C MET A 436 20.34 -28.57 5.39
N ALA A 437 21.11 -29.43 6.05
CA ALA A 437 22.38 -29.95 5.53
C ALA A 437 22.23 -30.65 4.16
N ALA A 438 21.25 -31.56 4.01
CA ALA A 438 20.97 -32.23 2.74
C ALA A 438 20.55 -31.24 1.63
N GLY A 439 19.78 -30.20 1.99
CA GLY A 439 19.42 -29.13 1.07
C GLY A 439 20.62 -28.25 0.70
N ALA A 440 21.54 -27.99 1.63
CA ALA A 440 22.74 -27.21 1.35
C ALA A 440 23.66 -27.99 0.39
N GLU A 441 23.78 -29.30 0.58
CA GLU A 441 24.48 -30.19 -0.34
C GLU A 441 23.84 -30.22 -1.72
N LEU A 442 22.52 -30.41 -1.83
CA LEU A 442 21.81 -30.37 -3.11
C LEU A 442 21.98 -29.01 -3.81
N ARG A 443 21.90 -27.90 -3.07
CA ARG A 443 22.13 -26.55 -3.62
C ARG A 443 23.53 -26.43 -4.21
N ASP A 444 24.53 -26.95 -3.52
CA ASP A 444 25.92 -26.85 -3.95
C ASP A 444 26.24 -27.83 -5.08
N HIS A 445 25.62 -29.01 -5.09
CA HIS A 445 25.62 -29.94 -6.24
C HIS A 445 25.04 -29.28 -7.48
N LEU A 446 23.89 -28.60 -7.36
CA LEU A 446 23.28 -27.85 -8.45
C LEU A 446 24.14 -26.70 -8.95
N ARG A 447 24.90 -26.04 -8.06
CA ARG A 447 25.90 -25.03 -8.45
C ARG A 447 27.08 -25.68 -9.19
N GLY A 448 27.51 -26.86 -8.76
CA GLY A 448 28.54 -27.64 -9.42
C GLY A 448 28.11 -28.12 -10.81
N LEU A 449 26.85 -28.52 -10.95
CA LEU A 449 26.25 -28.86 -12.23
C LEU A 449 26.17 -27.63 -13.13
N GLU A 450 25.71 -26.49 -12.62
CA GLU A 450 25.70 -25.22 -13.36
C GLU A 450 27.10 -24.81 -13.82
N LEU A 451 28.12 -24.99 -12.96
CA LEU A 451 29.53 -24.75 -13.29
C LEU A 451 30.00 -25.68 -14.41
N TYR A 452 29.70 -26.98 -14.32
CA TYR A 452 30.02 -27.94 -15.37
C TYR A 452 29.33 -27.57 -16.69
N LEU A 453 28.04 -27.21 -16.66
CA LEU A 453 27.29 -26.89 -17.88
C LEU A 453 27.85 -25.66 -18.59
N LYS A 454 28.31 -24.65 -17.83
CA LYS A 454 28.96 -23.44 -18.36
C LYS A 454 30.39 -23.71 -18.84
N LEU A 455 31.16 -24.50 -18.09
CA LEU A 455 32.54 -24.81 -18.43
C LEU A 455 32.63 -25.76 -19.63
N ALA A 456 31.76 -26.77 -19.71
CA ALA A 456 31.71 -27.70 -20.84
C ALA A 456 31.37 -27.00 -22.17
N GLU A 457 30.69 -25.85 -22.13
CA GLU A 457 30.49 -24.99 -23.28
C GLU A 457 31.77 -24.19 -23.63
N ALA A 458 32.40 -23.57 -22.64
CA ALA A 458 33.63 -22.78 -22.83
C ALA A 458 34.84 -23.64 -23.27
N ASP A 459 35.04 -24.81 -22.66
CA ASP A 459 36.12 -25.73 -23.00
C ASP A 459 35.86 -26.41 -24.35
N ARG A 460 34.62 -26.53 -24.82
CA ARG A 460 34.37 -27.06 -26.19
C ARG A 460 34.74 -26.05 -27.29
N PHE A 461 34.77 -24.76 -26.98
CA PHE A 461 35.42 -23.74 -27.81
C PHE A 461 36.95 -23.70 -27.62
N ALA A 462 37.49 -24.18 -26.48
CA ALA A 462 38.93 -24.27 -26.20
C ALA A 462 39.57 -25.62 -26.58
N VAL A 463 38.77 -26.67 -26.84
CA VAL A 463 39.17 -28.02 -27.30
C VAL A 463 39.52 -28.00 -28.80
N LEU A 464 40.28 -26.97 -29.16
CA LEU A 464 41.25 -27.03 -30.24
C LEU A 464 42.69 -26.84 -29.76
N GLN A 465 42.97 -26.27 -28.57
CA GLN A 465 44.35 -26.09 -28.09
C GLN A 465 44.49 -26.00 -26.55
N SER A 466 44.77 -27.11 -25.85
CA SER A 466 45.75 -27.08 -24.74
C SER A 466 46.30 -28.48 -24.42
N PRO A 467 47.59 -28.63 -24.05
CA PRO A 467 48.33 -29.88 -24.18
C PRO A 467 48.33 -30.79 -22.94
N GLU A 468 47.89 -30.33 -21.77
CA GLU A 468 48.16 -31.04 -20.52
C GLU A 468 46.94 -31.05 -19.58
N GLY A 469 46.33 -32.23 -19.37
CA GLY A 469 45.45 -32.47 -18.24
C GLY A 469 44.34 -33.50 -18.46
N ALA A 470 44.53 -34.67 -17.84
CA ALA A 470 43.59 -35.78 -17.64
C ALA A 470 43.28 -36.66 -18.87
N GLN A 471 43.57 -37.95 -18.76
CA GLN A 471 43.30 -39.04 -19.71
C GLN A 471 41.94 -38.89 -20.40
N ARG A 472 41.94 -38.28 -21.60
CA ARG A 472 40.74 -38.10 -22.41
C ARG A 472 40.53 -39.39 -23.20
N ARG A 473 39.53 -40.19 -22.80
CA ARG A 473 38.86 -41.03 -23.79
C ARG A 473 38.29 -40.05 -24.82
N MET A 474 38.80 -40.07 -26.04
CA MET A 474 38.19 -39.33 -27.15
C MET A 474 36.79 -39.89 -27.30
N LEU A 475 35.80 -39.17 -26.77
CA LEU A 475 34.41 -39.55 -26.93
C LEU A 475 34.11 -39.47 -28.43
N GLY A 476 33.54 -40.52 -29.00
CA GLY A 476 33.07 -40.48 -30.38
C GLY A 476 32.00 -39.38 -30.54
N PRO A 477 31.80 -38.81 -31.75
CA PRO A 477 30.75 -37.81 -31.99
C PRO A 477 29.38 -38.20 -31.45
N VAL A 478 29.04 -39.50 -31.51
CA VAL A 478 27.79 -40.07 -30.99
C VAL A 478 27.74 -40.06 -29.45
N GLU A 479 28.85 -40.35 -28.76
CA GLU A 479 28.89 -40.33 -27.29
C GLU A 479 28.75 -38.89 -26.76
N VAL A 480 29.25 -37.90 -27.51
CA VAL A 480 29.07 -36.48 -27.20
C VAL A 480 27.59 -36.08 -27.28
N VAL A 481 26.87 -36.52 -28.33
CA VAL A 481 25.42 -36.31 -28.46
C VAL A 481 24.67 -36.92 -27.27
N GLU A 482 24.97 -38.16 -26.87
CA GLU A 482 24.30 -38.83 -25.74
C GLU A 482 24.46 -38.05 -24.42
N VAL A 483 25.67 -37.55 -24.16
CA VAL A 483 25.96 -36.75 -22.98
C VAL A 483 25.21 -35.42 -23.00
N THR A 484 25.19 -34.75 -24.16
CA THR A 484 24.52 -33.45 -24.31
C THR A 484 23.00 -33.59 -24.20
N GLU A 485 22.40 -34.61 -24.83
CA GLU A 485 20.97 -34.93 -24.69
C GLU A 485 20.60 -35.15 -23.22
N ARG A 486 21.39 -35.96 -22.49
CA ARG A 486 21.11 -36.32 -21.08
C ARG A 486 21.07 -35.11 -20.14
N LEU A 487 21.86 -34.08 -20.42
CA LEU A 487 21.97 -32.88 -19.58
C LEU A 487 21.03 -31.73 -20.01
N LEU A 488 20.43 -31.82 -21.20
CA LEU A 488 19.52 -30.81 -21.74
C LEU A 488 18.36 -30.43 -20.78
N PRO A 489 17.69 -31.37 -20.08
CA PRO A 489 16.65 -30.99 -19.12
C PRO A 489 17.16 -30.12 -17.97
N TRP A 490 18.41 -30.33 -17.55
CA TRP A 490 19.05 -29.56 -16.49
C TRP A 490 19.51 -28.20 -16.96
N ALA A 491 19.99 -28.10 -18.20
CA ALA A 491 20.24 -26.81 -18.84
C ALA A 491 18.96 -25.96 -18.88
N VAL A 492 17.82 -26.54 -19.27
CA VAL A 492 16.51 -25.86 -19.25
C VAL A 492 16.12 -25.42 -17.84
N LEU A 493 16.28 -26.28 -16.84
CA LEU A 493 15.96 -25.93 -15.46
C LEU A 493 16.83 -24.77 -14.94
N LEU A 494 18.12 -24.79 -15.28
CA LEU A 494 19.10 -23.80 -14.82
C LEU A 494 19.09 -22.52 -15.65
N GLY A 495 18.52 -22.54 -16.85
CA GLY A 495 18.40 -21.37 -17.73
C GLY A 495 19.49 -21.22 -18.77
N LEU A 496 20.10 -22.32 -19.17
CA LEU A 496 21.18 -22.40 -20.16
C LEU A 496 20.69 -23.09 -21.45
N GLU A 497 19.38 -23.11 -21.70
CA GLU A 497 18.77 -23.86 -22.82
C GLU A 497 19.26 -23.40 -24.20
N SER A 498 19.47 -22.10 -24.42
CA SER A 498 19.90 -21.58 -25.72
C SER A 498 21.35 -21.97 -26.07
N GLU A 499 22.24 -21.82 -25.08
CA GLU A 499 23.65 -22.24 -25.10
C GLU A 499 23.74 -23.74 -25.41
N TRP A 500 22.99 -24.54 -24.66
CA TRP A 500 22.99 -25.99 -24.78
C TRP A 500 22.33 -26.52 -26.07
N ALA A 501 21.27 -25.86 -26.55
CA ALA A 501 20.65 -26.21 -27.81
C ALA A 501 21.60 -25.95 -28.99
N THR A 502 22.39 -24.88 -28.93
CA THR A 502 23.41 -24.58 -29.94
C THR A 502 24.54 -25.62 -29.92
N ALA A 503 25.01 -26.00 -28.73
CA ALA A 503 26.01 -27.07 -28.59
C ALA A 503 25.51 -28.41 -29.14
N LEU A 504 24.21 -28.69 -28.98
CA LEU A 504 23.58 -29.92 -29.45
C LEU A 504 23.38 -29.94 -30.97
N SER A 505 23.06 -28.80 -31.61
CA SER A 505 22.96 -28.74 -33.08
C SER A 505 24.31 -29.04 -33.73
N VAL A 506 25.40 -28.46 -33.20
CA VAL A 506 26.77 -28.76 -33.67
C VAL A 506 27.13 -30.22 -33.46
N ALA A 507 26.70 -30.83 -32.35
CA ALA A 507 26.95 -32.25 -32.08
C ALA A 507 26.27 -33.16 -33.12
N TYR A 508 25.02 -32.88 -33.49
CA TYR A 508 24.28 -33.63 -34.50
C TYR A 508 24.88 -33.48 -35.90
N GLU A 509 25.27 -32.26 -36.29
CA GLU A 509 25.96 -32.01 -37.56
C GLU A 509 27.26 -32.82 -37.68
N GLN A 510 28.04 -32.89 -36.59
CA GLN A 510 29.30 -33.67 -36.55
C GLN A 510 29.07 -35.18 -36.53
N ALA A 511 27.99 -35.65 -35.91
CA ALA A 511 27.63 -37.06 -35.86
C ALA A 511 26.95 -37.55 -37.15
N GLY A 512 26.40 -36.64 -37.97
CA GLY A 512 25.63 -36.99 -39.17
C GLY A 512 24.28 -37.65 -38.84
N GLU A 513 23.68 -37.31 -37.71
CA GLU A 513 22.43 -37.89 -37.21
C GLU A 513 21.42 -36.81 -36.81
N ASP A 514 20.13 -37.12 -36.90
CA ASP A 514 19.05 -36.26 -36.41
C ASP A 514 18.51 -36.74 -35.04
N PRO A 515 18.01 -35.83 -34.17
CA PRO A 515 17.40 -36.21 -32.90
C PRO A 515 16.14 -37.05 -33.10
N VAL A 516 16.05 -38.18 -32.40
CA VAL A 516 14.80 -38.99 -32.36
C VAL A 516 13.70 -38.30 -31.53
N TRP A 517 14.11 -37.48 -30.56
CA TRP A 517 13.25 -36.82 -29.58
C TRP A 517 12.67 -35.47 -30.06
N TYR A 518 13.15 -34.93 -31.18
CA TYR A 518 12.68 -33.68 -31.78
C TYR A 518 12.43 -33.86 -33.28
N SER A 519 11.33 -33.32 -33.80
CA SER A 519 11.03 -33.27 -35.22
C SER A 519 10.66 -31.85 -35.62
N GLY A 520 11.50 -31.26 -36.48
CA GLY A 520 11.30 -29.96 -37.10
C GLY A 520 11.25 -30.06 -38.62
N SER A 521 10.81 -28.99 -39.27
CA SER A 521 10.62 -28.92 -40.73
C SER A 521 11.92 -29.08 -41.55
N SER A 522 13.08 -28.78 -40.95
CA SER A 522 14.40 -28.89 -41.61
C SER A 522 15.46 -29.52 -40.70
N GLY A 523 15.09 -30.46 -39.84
CA GLY A 523 15.97 -31.04 -38.81
C GLY A 523 15.97 -30.26 -37.50
N PHE A 524 16.98 -30.46 -36.66
CA PHE A 524 17.08 -29.80 -35.34
C PHE A 524 17.59 -28.36 -35.45
N GLN A 525 16.79 -27.40 -34.97
CA GLN A 525 17.20 -26.00 -34.88
C GLN A 525 17.21 -25.53 -33.42
N ALA A 526 18.36 -25.01 -32.97
CA ALA A 526 18.54 -24.55 -31.59
C ALA A 526 17.56 -23.43 -31.20
N ALA A 527 17.31 -22.48 -32.10
CA ALA A 527 16.38 -21.36 -31.88
C ALA A 527 14.93 -21.82 -31.77
N ALA A 528 14.50 -22.75 -32.63
CA ALA A 528 13.15 -23.34 -32.58
C ALA A 528 12.95 -24.10 -31.26
N PHE A 529 13.94 -24.89 -30.84
CA PHE A 529 13.91 -25.58 -29.55
C PHE A 529 13.84 -24.61 -28.36
N ALA A 530 14.65 -23.56 -28.31
CA ALA A 530 14.58 -22.55 -27.24
C ALA A 530 13.21 -21.84 -27.20
N SER A 531 12.60 -21.60 -28.36
CA SER A 531 11.24 -21.05 -28.45
C SER A 531 10.18 -22.03 -27.91
N SER A 532 10.37 -23.34 -28.10
CA SER A 532 9.50 -24.38 -27.54
C SER A 532 9.57 -24.40 -26.01
N VAL A 533 10.78 -24.37 -25.44
CA VAL A 533 11.02 -24.35 -23.99
C VAL A 533 10.42 -23.11 -23.33
N SER A 534 10.61 -21.93 -23.92
CA SER A 534 10.04 -20.69 -23.41
C SER A 534 8.50 -20.68 -23.47
N SER A 535 7.91 -21.25 -24.53
CA SER A 535 6.47 -21.45 -24.64
C SER A 535 5.95 -22.41 -23.57
N PHE A 536 6.65 -23.52 -23.31
CA PHE A 536 6.32 -24.46 -22.25
C PHE A 536 6.36 -23.81 -20.86
N SER A 537 7.40 -23.01 -20.57
CA SER A 537 7.53 -22.30 -19.30
C SER A 537 6.46 -21.22 -19.13
N SER A 538 6.04 -20.57 -20.21
CA SER A 538 5.01 -19.51 -20.20
C SER A 538 3.61 -20.10 -20.00
N SER A 539 3.30 -21.23 -20.64
CA SER A 539 2.07 -21.96 -20.38
C SER A 539 2.03 -22.43 -18.92
N ALA A 540 3.12 -23.02 -18.41
CA ALA A 540 3.22 -23.44 -17.02
C ALA A 540 3.07 -22.27 -16.02
N SER A 541 3.68 -21.11 -16.29
CA SER A 541 3.58 -19.93 -15.42
C SER A 541 2.21 -19.26 -15.46
N SER A 542 1.50 -19.31 -16.59
CA SER A 542 0.15 -18.77 -16.72
C SER A 542 -0.88 -19.44 -15.80
N PHE A 543 -0.61 -20.68 -15.36
CA PHE A 543 -1.43 -21.42 -14.41
C PHE A 543 -1.13 -21.11 -12.93
N VAL A 544 0.04 -20.52 -12.64
CA VAL A 544 0.51 -20.21 -11.28
C VAL A 544 0.26 -18.73 -10.90
N GLY A 545 0.12 -17.84 -11.88
CA GLY A 545 0.05 -16.38 -11.67
C GLY A 545 -1.32 -15.76 -11.38
N SER A 546 -2.40 -16.54 -11.17
CA SER A 546 -3.76 -16.00 -11.01
C SER A 546 -4.21 -15.88 -9.55
N SER A 547 -3.43 -15.20 -8.71
CA SER A 547 -3.90 -14.75 -7.39
C SER A 547 -3.04 -13.61 -6.84
N THR A 548 -3.25 -12.38 -7.32
CA THR A 548 -2.99 -11.10 -6.59
C THR A 548 -3.47 -9.94 -7.47
N SER A 549 -4.57 -9.29 -7.08
CA SER A 549 -4.99 -7.99 -7.61
C SER A 549 -4.35 -6.88 -6.77
N SER A 550 -3.68 -5.94 -7.43
CA SER A 550 -3.25 -4.66 -6.89
C SER A 550 -4.36 -3.62 -6.99
N SER A 551 -4.38 -2.66 -6.06
CA SER A 551 -5.10 -1.40 -6.21
C SER A 551 -4.25 -0.26 -5.65
N SER A 552 -3.70 0.57 -6.54
CA SER A 552 -3.14 1.89 -6.26
C SER A 552 -4.22 2.94 -6.51
N GLY A 553 -4.35 3.92 -5.60
CA GLY A 553 -5.13 5.13 -5.82
C GLY A 553 -4.45 6.28 -5.11
N GLY A 554 -4.07 7.32 -5.85
CA GLY A 554 -3.60 8.60 -5.33
C GLY A 554 -4.51 9.71 -5.84
N ALA A 555 -4.67 10.76 -5.05
CA ALA A 555 -5.18 12.06 -5.46
C ALA A 555 -4.68 13.09 -4.45
N GLY A 556 -4.19 14.23 -4.95
CA GLY A 556 -3.77 15.38 -4.15
C GLY A 556 -4.51 16.65 -4.56
N GLY A 557 -4.21 17.76 -3.87
CA GLY A 557 -4.57 19.13 -4.26
C GLY A 557 -5.23 19.95 -3.13
N GLY A 558 -4.70 21.15 -2.85
CA GLY A 558 -5.14 22.08 -1.80
C GLY A 558 -5.76 23.40 -2.31
N GLY A 559 -5.99 24.38 -1.42
CA GLY A 559 -6.56 25.73 -1.69
C GLY A 559 -6.58 26.69 -0.46
N SER A 560 -6.87 28.00 -0.67
CA SER A 560 -6.43 29.21 0.10
C SER A 560 -7.54 30.10 0.75
N SER A 561 -7.13 31.30 1.25
CA SER A 561 -7.60 32.14 2.38
C SER A 561 -9.04 32.70 2.51
N GLY A 562 -9.50 32.71 3.78
CA GLY A 562 -10.25 33.74 4.53
C GLY A 562 -9.70 33.75 5.98
N GLY A 563 -9.47 34.92 6.60
CA GLY A 563 -8.47 35.05 7.70
C GLY A 563 -8.99 35.36 9.12
N GLY A 564 -10.31 35.42 9.34
CA GLY A 564 -10.92 35.64 10.65
C GLY A 564 -11.63 34.39 11.18
N GLY A 565 -11.66 34.22 12.51
CA GLY A 565 -12.02 32.94 13.14
C GLY A 565 -13.50 32.66 13.38
N GLY A 566 -14.41 33.59 13.11
CA GLY A 566 -15.75 33.57 13.75
C GLY A 566 -16.96 33.24 12.88
N GLY A 567 -16.87 33.37 11.55
CA GLY A 567 -18.04 33.22 10.68
C GLY A 567 -17.77 32.47 9.39
N GLY A 568 -18.37 31.28 9.24
CA GLY A 568 -18.39 30.49 8.01
C GLY A 568 -19.53 30.83 7.04
N GLY A 569 -20.51 31.64 7.46
CA GLY A 569 -21.73 31.94 6.69
C GLY A 569 -22.92 31.04 7.03
N GLY A 570 -23.87 30.93 6.10
CA GLY A 570 -25.11 30.17 6.26
C GLY A 570 -26.06 30.32 5.07
N GLY A 571 -27.31 29.88 5.23
CA GLY A 571 -28.32 29.94 4.17
C GLY A 571 -29.72 29.50 4.63
N GLY A 572 -30.69 29.56 3.73
CA GLY A 572 -32.02 29.00 3.95
C GLY A 572 -32.05 27.53 3.52
N VAL A 573 -32.86 26.72 4.21
CA VAL A 573 -33.11 25.30 3.89
C VAL A 573 -34.55 25.06 3.45
#